data_AF-A0A5K1C2W3-F1
#
_entry.id   AF-A0A5K1C2W3-F1
#
_cell.length_a   1.000
_cell.length_b   1.000
_cell.length_c   1.000
_cell.angle_alpha   90.00
_cell.angle_beta   90.00
_cell.angle_gamma   90.00
#
_symmetry.space_group_name_H-M   'P 1'
#
loop_
_entity.id
_entity.type
_entity.pdbx_description
1 polymer ?
#
loop_
_entity_poly.entity_id
_entity_poly.type
_entity_poly.pdbx_seq_one_letter_code
_entity_poly.pdbx_strand_id
1 'polypeptide(L)'
;MGMIRRFALILFSYLASLSGFTVAKFVVEKNSLTITSPDSIKGTYDSAIGNFGVPQYGGSMAGTVVYPKENGKGCEVFDQFGLSFKSKLGALPNFVLVDRG
;
A
#
# COMPACT_ATOMS: atom_id res chain seq x y z
N MET A 1 -4.76 20.73 -45.10
CA MET A 1 -4.15 21.06 -43.79
C MET A 1 -5.16 21.20 -42.64
N GLY A 2 -6.31 21.89 -42.82
CA GLY A 2 -7.22 22.21 -41.71
C GLY A 2 -8.06 21.04 -41.15
N MET A 3 -8.49 20.10 -42.00
CA MET A 3 -9.35 18.98 -41.57
C MET A 3 -8.62 17.95 -40.70
N ILE A 4 -7.39 17.61 -41.07
CA ILE A 4 -6.51 16.69 -40.30
C ILE A 4 -6.21 17.27 -38.92
N ARG A 5 -5.93 18.58 -38.84
CA ARG A 5 -5.68 19.28 -37.58
C ARG A 5 -6.92 19.28 -36.66
N ARG A 6 -8.13 19.39 -37.22
CA ARG A 6 -9.37 19.30 -36.45
C ARG A 6 -9.63 17.89 -35.92
N PHE A 7 -9.40 16.87 -36.75
CA PHE A 7 -9.50 15.48 -36.32
C PHE A 7 -8.51 15.14 -35.20
N ALA A 8 -7.26 15.60 -35.33
CA ALA A 8 -6.24 15.40 -34.31
C ALA A 8 -6.62 16.05 -32.96
N LEU A 9 -7.20 17.26 -32.99
CA LEU A 9 -7.66 17.95 -31.77
C LEU A 9 -8.84 17.22 -31.10
N ILE A 10 -9.80 16.74 -31.89
CA ILE A 10 -10.94 15.97 -31.36
C ILE A 10 -10.45 14.67 -30.74
N LEU A 11 -9.57 13.94 -31.43
CA LEU A 11 -9.01 12.69 -30.91
C LEU A 11 -8.19 12.92 -29.63
N PHE A 12 -7.38 13.98 -29.59
CA PHE A 12 -6.60 14.35 -28.42
C PHE A 12 -7.51 14.73 -27.24
N SER A 13 -8.56 15.51 -27.48
CA SER A 13 -9.54 15.87 -26.43
C SER A 13 -10.30 14.64 -25.90
N TYR A 14 -10.63 13.69 -26.77
CA TYR A 14 -11.28 12.44 -26.37
C TYR A 14 -10.34 11.56 -25.52
N LEU A 15 -9.07 11.41 -25.92
CA LEU A 15 -8.06 10.68 -25.16
C LEU A 15 -7.77 11.32 -23.80
N ALA A 16 -7.70 12.66 -23.72
CA ALA A 16 -7.52 13.37 -22.46
C ALA A 16 -8.73 13.23 -21.51
N SER A 17 -9.94 13.01 -22.04
CA SER A 17 -11.13 12.78 -21.21
C SER A 17 -11.19 11.37 -20.61
N LEU A 18 -10.44 10.42 -21.16
CA LEU A 18 -10.33 9.04 -20.64
C LEU A 18 -9.36 8.93 -19.46
N SER A 19 -8.49 9.92 -19.23
CA SER A 19 -7.67 9.99 -18.02
C SER A 19 -8.52 10.49 -16.84
N GLY A 20 -9.29 9.59 -16.23
CA GLY A 20 -9.97 9.85 -14.98
C GLY A 20 -8.96 10.01 -13.84
N PHE A 21 -9.01 11.13 -13.12
CA PHE A 21 -8.32 11.26 -11.84
C PHE A 21 -9.05 10.41 -10.80
N THR A 22 -8.49 9.27 -10.41
CA THR A 22 -9.02 8.48 -9.31
C THR A 22 -8.60 9.12 -7.99
N VAL A 23 -9.55 9.76 -7.31
CA VAL A 23 -9.34 10.24 -5.94
C VAL A 23 -9.74 9.13 -4.98
N ALA A 24 -8.79 8.29 -4.58
CA ALA A 24 -9.00 7.36 -3.48
C ALA A 24 -8.80 8.13 -2.15
N LYS A 25 -9.85 8.18 -1.32
CA LYS A 25 -9.73 8.66 0.06
C LYS A 25 -9.54 7.46 0.96
N PHE A 26 -8.42 7.42 1.68
CA PHE A 26 -8.23 6.48 2.77
C PHE A 26 -9.08 6.96 3.95
N VAL A 27 -10.20 6.29 4.21
CA VAL A 27 -10.92 6.46 5.47
C VAL A 27 -10.16 5.64 6.49
N VAL A 28 -9.47 6.35 7.38
CA VAL A 28 -8.67 5.74 8.43
C VAL A 28 -9.37 5.90 9.77
N GLU A 29 -9.33 4.85 10.58
CA GLU A 29 -9.74 4.90 11.97
C GLU A 29 -8.51 4.97 12.86
N LYS A 30 -8.60 5.75 13.95
CA LYS A 30 -7.55 5.76 14.97
C LYS A 30 -7.61 4.45 15.74
N ASN A 31 -6.51 3.71 15.74
CA ASN A 31 -6.39 2.45 16.47
C ASN A 31 -4.98 2.35 17.08
N SER A 32 -4.68 1.23 17.71
CA SER A 32 -3.41 0.97 18.37
C SER A 32 -2.57 -0.09 17.63
N LEU A 33 -1.26 0.13 17.60
CA LEU A 33 -0.27 -0.84 17.20
C LEU A 33 0.62 -1.14 18.42
N THR A 34 0.71 -2.41 18.81
CA THR A 34 1.55 -2.82 19.96
C THR A 34 2.80 -3.53 19.48
N ILE A 35 3.96 -2.98 19.82
CA ILE A 35 5.26 -3.63 19.64
C ILE A 35 5.54 -4.47 20.88
N THR A 36 5.69 -5.78 20.71
CA THR A 36 5.92 -6.73 21.80
C THR A 36 7.39 -7.02 22.07
N SER A 37 8.26 -6.77 21.08
CA SER A 37 9.71 -7.02 21.10
C SER A 37 10.41 -6.21 20.00
N PRO A 38 11.71 -5.82 20.17
CA PRO A 38 12.53 -5.95 21.37
C PRO A 38 12.13 -4.96 22.47
N ASP A 39 12.58 -5.19 23.71
CA ASP A 39 12.21 -4.36 24.88
C ASP A 39 12.57 -2.88 24.72
N SER A 40 13.58 -2.55 23.93
CA SER A 40 14.02 -1.16 23.68
C SER A 40 12.96 -0.29 23.00
N ILE A 41 12.03 -0.89 22.26
CA ILE A 41 10.96 -0.20 21.53
C ILE A 41 9.57 -0.80 21.82
N LYS A 42 9.47 -1.59 22.88
CA LYS A 42 8.22 -2.23 23.30
C LYS A 42 7.25 -1.18 23.80
N GLY A 43 5.99 -1.28 23.39
CA GLY A 43 4.96 -0.33 23.77
C GLY A 43 3.75 -0.35 22.86
N THR A 44 2.72 0.41 23.22
CA THR A 44 1.54 0.64 22.41
C THR A 44 1.60 2.04 21.82
N TYR A 45 1.41 2.12 20.51
CA TYR A 45 1.53 3.33 19.70
C TYR A 45 0.23 3.63 18.99
N ASP A 46 -0.03 4.90 18.73
CA ASP A 46 -1.12 5.33 17.87
C ASP A 46 -0.86 4.86 16.42
N SER A 47 -1.92 4.41 15.76
CA SER A 47 -1.89 3.98 14.37
C SER A 47 -3.15 4.45 13.63
N ALA A 48 -3.02 4.57 12.32
CA ALA A 48 -4.13 4.79 11.41
C ALA A 48 -4.34 3.49 10.62
N ILE A 49 -5.50 2.87 10.79
CA ILE A 49 -5.84 1.62 10.08
C ILE A 49 -6.84 1.95 8.99
N GLY A 50 -6.52 1.54 7.76
CA GLY A 50 -7.44 1.64 6.63
C GLY A 50 -8.63 0.71 6.82
N ASN A 51 -9.82 1.17 6.47
CA ASN A 51 -11.07 0.39 6.55
C ASN A 51 -11.22 -0.67 5.43
N PHE A 52 -10.12 -1.15 4.86
CA PHE A 52 -10.08 -2.15 3.79
C PHE A 52 -9.02 -3.21 4.13
N GLY A 53 -9.17 -4.42 3.58
CA GLY A 53 -8.28 -5.53 3.89
C GLY A 53 -8.42 -6.10 5.32
N VAL A 54 -9.34 -5.56 6.12
CA VAL A 54 -9.70 -6.03 7.46
C VAL A 54 -11.09 -6.69 7.45
N PRO A 55 -11.35 -7.70 8.31
CA PRO A 55 -12.68 -8.29 8.43
C PRO A 55 -13.69 -7.29 9.03
N GLN A 56 -14.98 -7.53 8.79
CA GLN A 56 -16.09 -6.69 9.32
C GLN A 56 -16.39 -6.92 10.81
N TYR A 57 -15.52 -7.66 11.50
CA TYR A 57 -15.60 -7.94 12.92
C TYR A 57 -14.26 -7.61 13.58
N GLY A 58 -14.28 -7.30 14.88
CA GLY A 58 -13.07 -6.98 15.62
C GLY A 58 -12.11 -8.16 15.74
N GLY A 59 -10.81 -7.88 15.75
CA GLY A 59 -9.77 -8.88 15.93
C GLY A 59 -8.39 -8.26 16.06
N SER A 60 -7.40 -9.08 16.36
CA SER A 60 -5.99 -8.70 16.39
C SER A 60 -5.16 -9.67 15.56
N MET A 61 -4.08 -9.17 14.97
CA MET A 61 -3.10 -9.96 14.24
C MET A 61 -1.72 -9.69 14.84
N ALA A 62 -1.02 -10.75 15.23
CA ALA A 62 0.38 -10.68 15.65
C ALA A 62 1.27 -11.12 14.49
N GLY A 63 2.39 -10.43 14.29
CA GLY A 63 3.30 -10.66 13.18
C GLY A 63 4.71 -10.19 13.48
N THR A 64 5.64 -10.50 12.58
CA THR A 64 7.02 -9.99 12.60
C THR A 64 7.21 -8.93 11.54
N VAL A 65 7.91 -7.84 11.88
CA VAL A 65 8.16 -6.75 10.93
C VAL A 65 9.36 -7.08 10.05
N VAL A 66 9.22 -6.87 8.74
CA VAL A 66 10.31 -6.99 7.76
C VAL A 66 10.38 -5.72 6.92
N TYR A 67 11.58 -5.18 6.73
CA TYR A 67 11.82 -4.05 5.82
C TYR A 67 12.50 -4.59 4.55
N PRO A 68 11.98 -4.30 3.35
CA PRO A 68 12.55 -4.82 2.12
C PRO A 68 13.85 -4.10 1.76
N LYS A 69 14.87 -4.84 1.31
CA LYS A 69 16.17 -4.26 0.96
C LYS A 69 16.10 -3.43 -0.33
N GLU A 70 15.31 -3.90 -1.29
CA GLU A 70 14.96 -3.23 -2.53
C GLU A 70 13.48 -2.83 -2.51
N ASN A 71 13.10 -1.79 -3.24
CA ASN A 71 11.71 -1.31 -3.29
C ASN A 71 11.14 -0.92 -1.91
N GLY A 72 11.93 -0.20 -1.09
CA GLY A 72 11.54 0.30 0.25
C GLY A 72 10.24 1.10 0.27
N LYS A 73 9.89 1.75 -0.85
CA LYS A 73 8.65 2.52 -1.02
C LYS A 73 7.44 1.67 -1.48
N GLY A 74 7.67 0.43 -1.89
CA GLY A 74 6.61 -0.46 -2.39
C GLY A 74 5.92 0.03 -3.67
N CYS A 75 6.58 0.87 -4.48
CA CYS A 75 5.99 1.43 -5.70
C CYS A 75 6.09 0.49 -6.91
N GLU A 76 6.98 -0.50 -6.86
CA GLU A 76 7.16 -1.52 -7.90
C GLU A 76 6.70 -2.90 -7.42
N VAL A 77 6.60 -3.86 -8.34
CA VAL A 77 6.22 -5.24 -7.99
C VAL A 77 7.41 -5.95 -7.36
N PHE A 78 7.25 -6.42 -6.13
CA PHE A 78 8.34 -7.06 -5.36
C PHE A 78 8.95 -8.31 -6.03
N ASP A 79 8.18 -9.06 -6.82
CA ASP A 79 8.67 -10.24 -7.55
C ASP A 79 9.79 -9.90 -8.54
N GLN A 80 9.83 -8.66 -9.06
CA GLN A 80 10.89 -8.19 -9.97
C GLN A 80 12.27 -8.15 -9.29
N PHE A 81 12.28 -8.04 -7.96
CA PHE A 81 13.47 -8.05 -7.12
C PHE A 81 13.74 -9.44 -6.51
N GLY A 82 12.95 -10.45 -6.87
CA GLY A 82 13.01 -11.79 -6.27
C GLY A 82 12.60 -11.82 -4.79
N LEU A 83 11.85 -10.82 -4.32
CA LEU A 83 11.43 -10.70 -2.93
C LEU A 83 10.08 -11.39 -2.69
N SER A 84 9.99 -12.22 -1.64
CA SER A 84 8.73 -12.82 -1.18
C SER A 84 8.58 -12.65 0.33
N PHE A 85 7.40 -12.21 0.76
CA PHE A 85 7.07 -12.00 2.18
C PHE A 85 6.21 -13.10 2.78
N LYS A 86 6.02 -14.22 2.05
CA LYS A 86 5.30 -15.37 2.60
C LYS A 86 6.05 -15.91 3.81
N SER A 87 5.38 -16.03 4.95
CA SER A 87 5.96 -16.64 6.14
C SER A 87 6.09 -18.15 5.95
N LYS A 88 7.04 -18.75 6.69
CA LYS A 88 7.15 -20.21 6.76
C LYS A 88 5.95 -20.79 7.49
N LEU A 89 5.59 -22.03 7.18
CA LEU A 89 4.53 -22.74 7.90
C LEU A 89 4.85 -22.77 9.41
N GLY A 90 3.87 -22.42 10.24
CA GLY A 90 4.00 -22.34 11.69
C GLY A 90 4.73 -21.09 12.22
N ALA A 91 5.27 -20.24 11.34
CA ALA A 91 5.84 -18.95 11.75
C ALA A 91 4.77 -17.85 11.80
N LEU A 92 5.08 -16.77 12.53
CA LEU A 92 4.24 -15.58 12.52
C LEU A 92 4.17 -14.97 11.10
N PRO A 93 3.02 -14.39 10.71
CA PRO A 93 2.91 -13.61 9.48
C PRO A 93 3.90 -12.45 9.44
N ASN A 94 4.34 -12.07 8.24
CA ASN A 94 5.20 -10.91 8.05
C ASN A 94 4.38 -9.64 7.84
N PHE A 95 4.72 -8.59 8.60
CA PHE A 95 4.29 -7.22 8.36
C PHE A 95 5.38 -6.49 7.59
N VAL A 96 5.10 -6.09 6.35
CA VAL A 96 6.08 -5.38 5.52
C VAL A 96 6.05 -3.90 5.90
N LEU A 97 7.17 -3.39 6.41
CA LEU A 97 7.36 -1.97 6.66
C LEU A 97 7.83 -1.30 5.38
N VAL A 98 7.11 -0.26 4.95
CA VAL A 98 7.44 0.52 3.75
C VAL A 98 7.53 2.00 4.09
N ASP A 99 8.37 2.70 3.34
CA ASP A 99 8.54 4.14 3.46
C ASP A 99 7.43 4.88 2.70
N ARG A 100 7.06 6.02 3.27
CA ARG A 100 6.16 6.95 2.58
C ARG A 100 6.92 7.66 1.46
N GLY A 101 6.43 7.50 0.22
CA GLY A 101 6.61 8.46 -0.89
C GLY A 101 8.00 8.47 -1.52
#